data_AF-A0A381ZKV6-F1
#
_entry.id   AF-A0A381ZKV6-F1
#
_cell.length_a   1.000
_cell.length_b   1.000
_cell.length_c   1.000
_cell.angle_alpha   90.00
_cell.angle_beta   90.00
_cell.angle_gamma   90.00
#
_symmetry.space_group_name_H-M   'P 1'
#
loop_
_entity.id
_entity.type
_entity.pdbx_description
1 polymer ?
#
loop_
_entity_poly.entity_id
_entity_poly.type
_entity_poly.pdbx_seq_one_letter_code
_entity_poly.pdbx_strand_id
1 'polypeptide(L)'
;MKKSIQNSFWALFALLSVSAVAAGFVFFTVIPGLPSIEAIRQMELTIPLRVYTIDGRLIAEFGDQRRNPVPIEEAPDLLIKAVLSAEDDRFFQHHGVDFGGVIRALIANLQSGDIVQGFSTVTMQVAGNYFLDRREKTYTRKLKEVLLAFNLERELRKQEILELYLNKIFLGQRAYGFAAAASVYFNKTLNDLSLAEIATLAGVPKAPSAKNPISNPDGARVRRDYVLKRMRALQHISEDVYLAAKNAPVTAAQHIRPVETEATYVAEMVRSYMVENYGKTAYTKGYRVYTTINSNNQTAANRALRRGLIAYDQRHGFRGPVGFLDPDAEGSLSPVASLQQYASIGGLQPAVVSEVSSDSIDVLLSSGDIAQIYPAGWKWTTRRISSELRTGDVVYVNMKTGTAQLAQIPEVQGAIVSLDPTDGALLALTGGFDFYTGKFNRATQARRQPGSNIKPF
;
A
#
# COMPACT_ATOMS: atom_id res chain seq x y z
N MET A 1 30.73 -40.96 -45.50
CA MET A 1 31.43 -39.77 -44.92
C MET A 1 31.09 -38.44 -45.60
N LYS A 2 31.27 -38.25 -46.92
CA LYS A 2 31.04 -36.94 -47.58
C LYS A 2 29.66 -36.30 -47.35
N LYS A 3 28.56 -37.07 -47.39
CA LYS A 3 27.20 -36.58 -47.11
C LYS A 3 26.98 -36.10 -45.66
N SER A 4 27.61 -36.73 -44.66
CA SER A 4 27.46 -36.35 -43.25
C SER A 4 28.21 -35.05 -42.93
N ILE A 5 29.38 -34.84 -43.54
CA ILE A 5 30.15 -33.59 -43.44
C ILE A 5 29.40 -32.45 -44.11
N GLN A 6 28.80 -32.70 -45.29
CA GLN A 6 28.03 -31.71 -46.02
C GLN A 6 26.75 -31.30 -45.28
N ASN A 7 26.04 -32.26 -44.66
CA ASN A 7 24.88 -31.97 -43.82
C ASN A 7 25.25 -31.20 -42.55
N SER A 8 26.39 -31.50 -41.93
CA SER A 8 26.89 -30.77 -40.76
C SER A 8 27.29 -29.34 -41.12
N PHE A 9 27.89 -29.14 -42.29
CA PHE A 9 28.21 -27.81 -42.81
C PHE A 9 26.96 -26.96 -43.08
N TRP A 10 25.95 -27.53 -43.75
CA TRP A 10 24.68 -26.82 -43.97
C TRP A 10 23.92 -26.52 -42.68
N ALA A 11 23.97 -27.42 -41.69
CA ALA A 11 23.38 -27.18 -40.37
C ALA A 11 24.10 -26.05 -39.63
N LEU A 12 25.45 -26.02 -39.66
CA LEU A 12 26.23 -24.94 -39.05
C LEU A 12 26.00 -23.61 -39.77
N PHE A 13 25.95 -23.62 -41.10
CA PHE A 13 25.65 -22.44 -41.91
C PHE A 13 24.26 -21.89 -41.59
N ALA A 14 23.23 -22.75 -41.55
CA ALA A 14 21.88 -22.35 -41.16
C ALA A 14 21.84 -21.77 -39.73
N LEU A 15 22.55 -22.38 -38.78
CA LEU A 15 22.65 -21.86 -37.40
C LEU A 15 23.31 -20.48 -37.35
N LEU A 16 24.39 -20.28 -38.10
CA LEU A 16 25.09 -18.99 -38.19
C LEU A 16 24.20 -17.93 -38.86
N SER A 17 23.49 -18.28 -39.94
CA SER A 17 22.56 -17.36 -40.61
C SER A 17 21.41 -16.97 -39.69
N VAL A 18 20.80 -17.93 -38.98
CA VAL A 18 19.75 -17.65 -37.99
C VAL A 18 20.28 -16.77 -36.86
N SER A 19 21.50 -17.03 -36.38
CA SER A 19 22.15 -16.22 -35.34
C SER A 19 22.44 -14.80 -35.82
N ALA A 20 22.88 -14.63 -37.08
CA ALA A 20 23.14 -13.33 -37.68
C ALA A 20 21.84 -12.53 -37.88
N VAL A 21 20.77 -13.17 -38.33
CA VAL A 21 19.43 -12.55 -38.44
C VAL A 21 18.91 -12.16 -37.06
N ALA A 22 19.06 -13.03 -36.05
CA ALA A 22 18.68 -12.73 -34.68
C ALA A 22 19.49 -11.55 -34.13
N ALA A 23 20.81 -11.53 -34.33
CA ALA A 23 21.69 -10.43 -33.93
C ALA A 23 21.33 -9.12 -34.63
N GLY A 24 21.04 -9.17 -35.93
CA GLY A 24 20.55 -8.03 -36.70
C GLY A 24 19.21 -7.51 -36.16
N PHE A 25 18.27 -8.41 -35.85
CA PHE A 25 17.01 -8.03 -35.21
C PHE A 25 17.24 -7.35 -33.86
N VAL A 26 18.10 -7.89 -32.99
CA VAL A 26 18.47 -7.25 -31.72
C VAL A 26 19.07 -5.86 -31.96
N PHE A 27 20.03 -5.76 -32.87
CA PHE A 27 20.78 -4.53 -33.14
C PHE A 27 19.91 -3.41 -33.71
N PHE A 28 19.03 -3.73 -34.67
CA PHE A 28 18.20 -2.72 -35.35
C PHE A 28 16.89 -2.41 -34.63
N THR A 29 16.37 -3.31 -33.79
CA THR A 29 15.05 -3.12 -33.15
C THR A 29 15.07 -2.97 -31.64
N VAL A 30 16.02 -3.63 -30.95
CA VAL A 30 16.04 -3.70 -29.48
C VAL A 30 17.00 -2.68 -28.89
N ILE A 31 18.23 -2.60 -29.41
CA ILE A 31 19.27 -1.68 -28.91
C ILE A 31 18.85 -0.21 -29.00
N PRO A 32 18.26 0.30 -30.11
CA PRO A 32 17.88 1.71 -30.20
C PRO A 32 16.78 2.11 -29.20
N GLY A 33 16.02 1.15 -28.69
CA GLY A 33 14.98 1.36 -27.68
C GLY A 33 15.44 1.14 -26.23
N LEU A 34 16.74 0.94 -25.99
CA LEU A 34 17.28 0.85 -24.64
C LEU A 34 17.47 2.25 -24.04
N PRO A 35 17.07 2.48 -22.77
CA PRO A 35 17.35 3.74 -22.10
C PRO A 35 18.85 4.01 -21.99
N SER A 36 19.23 5.29 -22.03
CA SER A 36 20.62 5.71 -21.99
C SER A 36 21.26 5.49 -20.61
N ILE A 37 22.59 5.49 -20.59
CA ILE A 37 23.39 5.30 -19.38
C ILE A 37 23.17 6.46 -18.38
N GLU A 38 22.94 7.68 -18.85
CA GLU A 38 22.64 8.82 -17.99
C GLU A 38 21.34 8.64 -17.20
N ALA A 39 20.33 7.98 -17.78
CA ALA A 39 19.08 7.65 -17.10
C ALA A 39 19.29 6.66 -15.94
N ILE A 40 20.36 5.85 -15.99
CA ILE A 40 20.75 4.91 -14.93
C ILE A 40 21.36 5.68 -13.73
N ARG A 41 22.12 6.75 -13.99
CA ARG A 41 22.80 7.53 -12.94
C ARG A 41 21.90 8.57 -12.27
N GLN A 42 20.91 9.10 -12.97
CA GLN A 42 19.94 10.09 -12.42
C GLN A 42 18.76 9.44 -11.67
N MET A 43 18.98 8.25 -11.14
CA MET A 43 17.97 7.41 -10.54
C MET A 43 17.52 7.89 -9.16
N GLU A 44 16.54 8.78 -9.08
CA GLU A 44 15.98 9.19 -7.79
C GLU A 44 14.99 8.14 -7.24
N LEU A 45 15.18 7.74 -5.97
CA LEU A 45 14.18 6.94 -5.27
C LEU A 45 12.97 7.81 -4.97
N THR A 46 11.78 7.37 -5.39
CA THR A 46 10.55 8.13 -5.18
C THR A 46 10.08 8.00 -3.73
N ILE A 47 10.12 9.09 -2.97
CA ILE A 47 9.65 9.15 -1.58
C ILE A 47 8.35 9.97 -1.56
N PRO A 48 7.28 9.51 -0.88
CA PRO A 48 6.00 10.18 -0.87
C PRO A 48 6.05 11.53 -0.13
N LEU A 49 5.17 12.45 -0.53
CA LEU A 49 4.90 13.70 0.20
C LEU A 49 4.22 13.37 1.53
N ARG A 50 4.69 13.96 2.62
CA ARG A 50 4.07 13.84 3.94
C ARG A 50 3.68 15.19 4.48
N VAL A 51 2.48 15.27 5.05
CA VAL A 51 1.92 16.50 5.62
C VAL A 51 1.74 16.32 7.11
N TYR A 52 2.23 17.28 7.89
CA TYR A 52 2.25 17.25 9.34
C TYR A 52 1.56 18.48 9.93
N THR A 53 1.03 18.33 11.15
CA THR A 53 0.67 19.46 12.01
C THR A 53 1.91 20.19 12.50
N ILE A 54 1.74 21.37 13.09
CA ILE A 54 2.83 22.15 13.68
C ILE A 54 3.51 21.40 14.85
N ASP A 55 2.74 20.57 15.56
CA ASP A 55 3.19 19.68 16.64
C ASP A 55 3.68 18.31 16.14
N GLY A 56 3.89 18.14 14.83
CA GLY A 56 4.58 16.98 14.24
C GLY A 56 3.72 15.73 14.02
N ARG A 57 2.39 15.82 14.15
CA ARG A 57 1.46 14.70 13.93
C ARG A 57 1.19 14.51 12.44
N LEU A 58 1.22 13.27 11.96
CA LEU A 58 0.95 12.98 10.56
C LEU A 58 -0.53 13.22 10.21
N ILE A 59 -0.77 14.09 9.23
CA ILE A 59 -2.10 14.38 8.67
C ILE A 59 -2.37 13.47 7.47
N ALA A 60 -1.42 13.39 6.53
CA ALA A 60 -1.60 12.65 5.29
C ALA A 60 -0.25 12.28 4.63
N GLU A 61 -0.28 11.22 3.82
CA GLU A 61 0.80 10.81 2.93
C GLU A 61 0.26 10.72 1.50
N PHE A 62 0.95 11.34 0.53
CA PHE A 62 0.59 11.35 -0.88
C PHE A 62 1.70 10.72 -1.72
N GLY A 63 1.34 9.70 -2.50
CA GLY A 63 2.23 8.97 -3.39
C GLY A 63 1.81 7.50 -3.50
N ASP A 64 2.00 6.91 -4.67
CA ASP A 64 1.58 5.52 -4.93
C ASP A 64 2.50 4.48 -4.27
N GLN A 65 3.67 4.91 -3.82
CA GLN A 65 4.77 4.04 -3.40
C GLN A 65 5.29 4.45 -2.03
N ARG A 66 5.30 3.50 -1.10
CA ARG A 66 5.97 3.66 0.19
C ARG A 66 7.41 3.21 0.04
N ARG A 67 8.33 4.15 0.19
CA ARG A 67 9.78 3.89 0.22
C ARG A 67 10.40 4.50 1.46
N ASN A 68 11.37 3.78 2.01
CA ASN A 68 12.31 4.29 2.99
C ASN A 68 13.70 3.85 2.51
N PRO A 69 14.38 4.64 1.66
CA PRO A 69 15.70 4.30 1.17
C PRO A 69 16.68 3.97 2.30
N VAL A 70 17.41 2.87 2.16
CA VAL A 70 18.46 2.46 3.10
C VAL A 70 19.73 2.17 2.29
N PRO A 71 20.87 2.81 2.60
CA PRO A 71 22.17 2.47 2.01
C PRO A 71 22.48 0.99 2.21
N ILE A 72 23.16 0.35 1.26
CA ILE A 72 23.48 -1.09 1.40
C ILE A 72 24.31 -1.41 2.64
N GLU A 73 25.12 -0.46 3.11
CA GLU A 73 25.95 -0.59 4.31
C GLU A 73 25.11 -0.66 5.60
N GLU A 74 23.89 -0.13 5.59
CA GLU A 74 22.94 -0.21 6.70
C GLU A 74 22.03 -1.44 6.62
N ALA A 75 22.08 -2.19 5.50
CA ALA A 75 21.30 -3.40 5.33
C ALA A 75 21.93 -4.57 6.11
N PRO A 76 21.16 -5.33 6.93
CA PRO A 76 21.70 -6.46 7.66
C PRO A 76 22.31 -7.52 6.73
N ASP A 77 23.49 -8.03 7.06
CA ASP A 77 24.15 -9.12 6.33
C ASP A 77 23.25 -10.34 6.10
N LEU A 78 22.44 -10.68 7.11
CA LEU A 78 21.49 -11.80 7.02
C LEU A 78 20.42 -11.54 5.96
N LEU A 79 19.98 -10.30 5.79
CA LEU A 79 19.03 -9.92 4.74
C LEU A 79 19.66 -10.09 3.37
N ILE A 80 20.88 -9.58 3.17
CA ILE A 80 21.62 -9.73 1.92
C ILE A 80 21.78 -11.22 1.57
N LYS A 81 22.25 -12.03 2.53
CA LYS A 81 22.41 -13.48 2.36
C LYS A 81 21.10 -14.18 2.04
N ALA A 82 19.99 -13.80 2.68
CA ALA A 82 18.68 -14.37 2.42
C ALA A 82 18.18 -14.08 1.01
N VAL A 83 18.28 -12.82 0.57
CA VAL A 83 17.89 -12.38 -0.77
C VAL A 83 18.71 -13.11 -1.83
N LEU A 84 20.05 -13.11 -1.71
CA LEU A 84 20.92 -13.79 -2.66
C LEU A 84 20.70 -15.30 -2.67
N SER A 85 20.50 -15.95 -1.52
CA SER A 85 20.18 -17.39 -1.46
C SER A 85 18.90 -17.77 -2.21
N ALA A 86 17.93 -16.87 -2.22
CA ALA A 86 16.61 -17.07 -2.80
C ALA A 86 16.54 -16.72 -4.29
N GLU A 87 17.27 -15.69 -4.71
CA GLU A 87 17.15 -15.06 -6.02
C GLU A 87 18.39 -15.29 -6.91
N ASP A 88 19.61 -15.22 -6.37
CA ASP A 88 20.86 -15.27 -7.15
C ASP A 88 22.08 -15.59 -6.25
N ASP A 89 22.34 -16.88 -5.99
CA ASP A 89 23.38 -17.33 -5.03
C ASP A 89 24.81 -17.10 -5.55
N ARG A 90 24.96 -16.82 -6.84
CA ARG A 90 26.25 -16.53 -7.49
C ARG A 90 26.35 -15.09 -7.98
N PHE A 91 25.55 -14.19 -7.42
CA PHE A 91 25.46 -12.79 -7.84
C PHE A 91 26.81 -12.10 -8.04
N PHE A 92 27.78 -12.33 -7.15
CA PHE A 92 29.12 -11.72 -7.22
C PHE A 92 30.09 -12.45 -8.18
N GLN A 93 29.71 -13.60 -8.73
CA GLN A 93 30.58 -14.46 -9.55
C GLN A 93 30.30 -14.36 -11.05
N HIS A 94 29.12 -13.86 -11.44
CA HIS A 94 28.73 -13.70 -12.84
C HIS A 94 28.62 -12.23 -13.24
N HIS A 95 28.55 -11.97 -14.55
CA HIS A 95 28.42 -10.63 -15.11
C HIS A 95 27.12 -10.50 -15.91
N GLY A 96 26.16 -9.70 -15.41
CA GLY A 96 24.85 -9.44 -15.99
C GLY A 96 23.89 -10.64 -15.91
N VAL A 97 24.27 -11.74 -16.55
CA VAL A 97 23.52 -12.99 -16.63
C VAL A 97 24.36 -14.16 -16.13
N ASP A 98 23.74 -15.04 -15.35
CA ASP A 98 24.35 -16.29 -14.95
C ASP A 98 24.18 -17.38 -16.02
N PHE A 99 25.03 -17.41 -17.05
CA PHE A 99 24.95 -18.43 -18.11
C PHE A 99 25.05 -19.86 -17.58
N GLY A 100 25.94 -20.12 -16.62
CA GLY A 100 26.04 -21.45 -16.00
C GLY A 100 24.79 -21.80 -15.19
N GLY A 101 24.14 -20.80 -14.58
CA GLY A 101 22.89 -20.95 -13.84
C GLY A 101 21.72 -21.23 -14.77
N VAL A 102 21.70 -20.56 -15.92
CA VAL A 102 20.70 -20.79 -16.98
C VAL A 102 20.77 -22.21 -17.51
N ILE A 103 21.98 -22.72 -17.82
CA ILE A 103 22.15 -24.09 -18.29
C ILE A 103 21.71 -25.10 -17.22
N ARG A 104 22.10 -24.89 -15.96
CA ARG A 104 21.66 -25.75 -14.84
C ARG A 104 20.14 -25.74 -14.67
N ALA A 105 19.52 -24.57 -14.70
CA ALA A 105 18.07 -24.42 -14.60
C ALA A 105 17.35 -25.10 -15.76
N LEU A 106 17.89 -25.04 -16.98
CA LEU A 106 17.33 -25.72 -18.14
C LEU A 106 17.34 -27.24 -17.96
N ILE A 107 18.48 -27.80 -17.54
CA ILE A 107 18.61 -29.24 -17.27
C ILE A 107 17.65 -29.66 -16.15
N ALA A 108 17.61 -28.92 -15.05
CA ALA A 108 16.73 -29.20 -13.92
C ALA A 108 15.24 -29.18 -14.33
N ASN A 109 14.81 -28.15 -15.07
CA ASN A 109 13.42 -28.01 -15.50
C ASN A 109 13.02 -29.09 -16.52
N LEU A 110 13.93 -29.52 -17.40
CA LEU A 110 13.69 -30.63 -18.32
C LEU A 110 13.57 -31.97 -17.58
N GLN A 111 14.37 -32.18 -16.55
CA GLN A 111 14.31 -33.39 -15.72
C GLN A 111 13.05 -33.45 -14.85
N SER A 112 12.57 -32.32 -14.33
CA SER A 112 11.39 -32.26 -13.48
C SER A 112 10.07 -32.18 -14.25
N GLY A 113 10.08 -31.85 -15.54
CA GLY A 113 8.86 -31.56 -16.31
C GLY A 113 8.17 -30.24 -15.95
N ASP A 114 8.53 -29.63 -14.81
CA ASP A 114 8.03 -28.35 -14.31
C ASP A 114 9.13 -27.28 -14.18
N ILE A 115 8.73 -26.01 -14.06
CA ILE A 115 9.64 -24.88 -13.79
C ILE A 115 10.00 -24.87 -12.29
N VAL A 116 11.09 -25.53 -11.94
CA VAL A 116 11.60 -25.60 -10.56
C VAL A 116 12.58 -24.46 -10.27
N GLN A 117 13.41 -24.08 -11.24
CA GLN A 117 14.43 -23.04 -11.11
C GLN A 117 14.24 -21.91 -12.13
N GLY A 118 14.43 -20.67 -11.65
CA GLY A 118 14.35 -19.47 -12.49
C GLY A 118 15.65 -19.18 -13.24
N PHE A 119 15.54 -18.41 -14.32
CA PHE A 119 16.64 -18.01 -15.19
C PHE A 119 17.12 -16.57 -14.98
N SER A 120 16.46 -15.79 -14.12
CA SER A 120 16.72 -14.36 -13.94
C SER A 120 17.74 -14.10 -12.82
N THR A 121 18.72 -13.25 -13.07
CA THR A 121 19.63 -12.71 -12.05
C THR A 121 19.03 -11.51 -11.32
N VAL A 122 19.61 -11.11 -10.19
CA VAL A 122 19.22 -9.87 -9.49
C VAL A 122 19.38 -8.66 -10.40
N THR A 123 20.49 -8.58 -11.16
CA THR A 123 20.74 -7.49 -12.12
C THR A 123 19.67 -7.41 -13.21
N MET A 124 19.24 -8.55 -13.77
CA MET A 124 18.14 -8.59 -14.74
C MET A 124 16.82 -8.11 -14.13
N GLN A 125 16.55 -8.46 -12.87
CA GLN A 125 15.36 -7.98 -12.17
C GLN A 125 15.42 -6.46 -11.91
N VAL A 126 16.59 -5.94 -11.53
CA VAL A 126 16.81 -4.48 -11.44
C VAL A 126 16.53 -3.85 -12.80
N ALA A 127 17.19 -4.31 -13.86
CA ALA A 127 16.96 -3.81 -15.21
C ALA A 127 15.47 -3.75 -15.60
N GLY A 128 14.77 -4.88 -15.45
CA GLY A 128 13.36 -4.99 -15.84
C GLY A 128 12.40 -4.18 -14.98
N ASN A 129 12.65 -4.06 -13.67
CA ASN A 129 11.80 -3.30 -12.77
C ASN A 129 12.07 -1.78 -12.82
N TYR A 130 13.23 -1.40 -13.33
CA TYR A 130 13.65 -0.01 -13.37
C TYR A 130 13.38 0.70 -14.69
N PHE A 131 13.58 0.01 -15.80
CA PHE A 131 13.72 0.65 -17.11
C PHE A 131 12.68 0.23 -18.15
N LEU A 132 11.93 -0.85 -17.89
CA LEU A 132 11.04 -1.45 -18.88
C LEU A 132 9.58 -1.30 -18.46
N ASP A 133 8.74 -0.92 -19.42
CA ASP A 133 7.29 -0.93 -19.20
C ASP A 133 6.80 -2.39 -19.09
N ARG A 134 5.91 -2.64 -18.14
CA ARG A 134 5.25 -3.94 -17.97
C ARG A 134 4.33 -4.30 -19.13
N ARG A 135 3.95 -3.35 -19.98
CA ARG A 135 3.08 -3.56 -21.16
C ARG A 135 3.82 -4.14 -22.37
N GLU A 136 5.14 -4.20 -22.37
CA GLU A 136 5.92 -4.75 -23.49
C GLU A 136 5.75 -6.26 -23.63
N LYS A 137 5.89 -6.79 -24.86
CA LYS A 137 5.86 -8.24 -25.13
C LYS A 137 6.93 -8.95 -24.29
N THR A 138 6.54 -10.02 -23.59
CA THR A 138 7.37 -10.71 -22.59
C THR A 138 8.75 -11.15 -23.13
N TYR A 139 8.84 -11.68 -24.35
CA TYR A 139 10.11 -12.14 -24.93
C TYR A 139 11.06 -10.98 -25.27
N THR A 140 10.55 -9.93 -25.92
CA THR A 140 11.34 -8.73 -26.24
C THR A 140 11.78 -8.03 -24.95
N ARG A 141 10.88 -7.93 -23.97
CA ARG A 141 11.18 -7.40 -22.64
C ARG A 141 12.31 -8.18 -21.98
N LYS A 142 12.26 -9.51 -22.06
CA LYS A 142 13.28 -10.38 -21.45
C LYS A 142 14.66 -10.19 -22.08
N LEU A 143 14.72 -10.02 -23.41
CA LEU A 143 15.97 -9.70 -24.10
C LEU A 143 16.52 -8.33 -23.69
N LYS A 144 15.65 -7.31 -23.56
CA LYS A 144 16.05 -5.99 -23.04
C LYS A 144 16.59 -6.08 -21.60
N GLU A 145 15.97 -6.90 -20.73
CA GLU A 145 16.48 -7.12 -19.37
C GLU A 145 17.93 -7.65 -19.37
N VAL A 146 18.23 -8.60 -20.27
CA VAL A 146 19.59 -9.16 -20.42
C VAL A 146 20.58 -8.09 -20.87
N LEU A 147 20.25 -7.34 -21.93
CA LEU A 147 21.16 -6.31 -22.46
C LEU A 147 21.38 -5.17 -21.45
N LEU A 148 20.32 -4.73 -20.78
CA LEU A 148 20.41 -3.72 -19.73
C LEU A 148 21.17 -4.22 -18.51
N ALA A 149 21.09 -5.52 -18.18
CA ALA A 149 21.87 -6.07 -17.08
C ALA A 149 23.38 -5.95 -17.33
N PHE A 150 23.84 -6.21 -18.56
CA PHE A 150 25.23 -5.97 -18.93
C PHE A 150 25.61 -4.49 -18.87
N ASN A 151 24.74 -3.60 -19.34
CA ASN A 151 25.00 -2.16 -19.26
C ASN A 151 25.04 -1.66 -17.82
N LEU A 152 24.15 -2.14 -16.95
CA LEU A 152 24.14 -1.80 -15.53
C LEU A 152 25.44 -2.19 -14.85
N GLU A 153 25.95 -3.40 -15.09
CA GLU A 153 27.19 -3.88 -14.44
C GLU A 153 28.46 -3.27 -15.02
N ARG A 154 28.39 -2.59 -16.16
CA ARG A 154 29.49 -1.76 -16.66
C ARG A 154 29.58 -0.41 -15.93
N GLU A 155 28.44 0.09 -15.46
CA GLU A 155 28.31 1.44 -14.91
C GLU A 155 28.22 1.47 -13.39
N LEU A 156 27.70 0.39 -12.79
CA LEU A 156 27.47 0.24 -11.37
C LEU A 156 28.18 -1.01 -10.85
N ARG A 157 28.74 -0.89 -9.65
CA ARG A 157 29.29 -2.00 -8.89
C ARG A 157 28.16 -2.92 -8.42
N LYS A 158 28.49 -4.19 -8.16
CA LYS A 158 27.53 -5.19 -7.66
C LYS A 158 26.80 -4.73 -6.40
N GLN A 159 27.48 -4.03 -5.51
CA GLN A 159 26.90 -3.45 -4.30
C GLN A 159 25.82 -2.40 -4.63
N GLU A 160 26.10 -1.49 -5.57
CA GLU A 160 25.16 -0.45 -5.99
C GLU A 160 23.91 -1.07 -6.66
N ILE A 161 24.10 -2.14 -7.46
CA ILE A 161 22.98 -2.88 -8.05
C ILE A 161 22.13 -3.57 -6.99
N LEU A 162 22.77 -4.16 -5.97
CA LEU A 162 22.06 -4.79 -4.88
C LEU A 162 21.32 -3.76 -4.02
N GLU A 163 21.90 -2.58 -3.79
CA GLU A 163 21.22 -1.45 -3.13
C GLU A 163 19.95 -1.06 -3.88
N LEU A 164 20.04 -0.90 -5.20
CA LEU A 164 18.87 -0.60 -6.04
C LEU A 164 17.81 -1.70 -5.91
N TYR A 165 18.22 -2.96 -5.97
CA TYR A 165 17.30 -4.08 -5.77
C TYR A 165 16.59 -3.99 -4.42
N LEU A 166 17.35 -3.82 -3.33
CA LEU A 166 16.83 -3.75 -1.97
C LEU A 166 15.88 -2.57 -1.76
N ASN A 167 16.05 -1.47 -2.48
CA ASN A 167 15.27 -0.23 -2.28
C ASN A 167 14.07 -0.05 -3.21
N LYS A 168 13.95 -0.79 -4.32
CA LYS A 168 12.85 -0.63 -5.26
C LYS A 168 12.03 -1.87 -5.54
N ILE A 169 12.52 -3.07 -5.22
CA ILE A 169 11.74 -4.28 -5.48
C ILE A 169 10.35 -4.18 -4.83
N PHE A 170 9.32 -4.49 -5.60
CA PHE A 170 7.94 -4.42 -5.10
C PHE A 170 7.65 -5.65 -4.24
N LEU A 171 7.26 -5.41 -2.99
CA LEU A 171 7.03 -6.45 -1.99
C LEU A 171 5.54 -6.53 -1.59
N GLY A 172 4.62 -5.99 -2.39
CA GLY A 172 3.19 -5.97 -2.05
C GLY A 172 2.79 -4.82 -1.12
N GLN A 173 1.49 -4.60 -0.91
CA GLN A 173 0.96 -3.60 0.03
C GLN A 173 1.50 -2.17 -0.18
N ARG A 174 1.78 -1.80 -1.43
CA ARG A 174 2.44 -0.53 -1.82
C ARG A 174 3.84 -0.33 -1.21
N ALA A 175 4.45 -1.36 -0.63
CA ALA A 175 5.82 -1.34 -0.15
C ALA A 175 6.79 -1.61 -1.32
N TYR A 176 7.67 -0.64 -1.57
CA TYR A 176 8.76 -0.75 -2.52
C TYR A 176 10.08 -0.67 -1.74
N GLY A 177 10.85 -1.74 -1.82
CA GLY A 177 12.06 -1.95 -1.04
C GLY A 177 11.82 -2.60 0.34
N PHE A 178 12.85 -3.28 0.83
CA PHE A 178 12.80 -4.12 2.03
C PHE A 178 12.53 -3.32 3.30
N ALA A 179 13.09 -2.12 3.44
CA ALA A 179 12.87 -1.28 4.61
C ALA A 179 11.41 -0.80 4.71
N ALA A 180 10.80 -0.45 3.57
CA ALA A 180 9.38 -0.13 3.54
C ALA A 180 8.53 -1.36 3.87
N ALA A 181 8.89 -2.54 3.35
CA ALA A 181 8.18 -3.78 3.63
C ALA A 181 8.30 -4.21 5.10
N ALA A 182 9.47 -4.05 5.73
CA ALA A 182 9.68 -4.32 7.15
C ALA A 182 8.75 -3.46 8.02
N SER A 183 8.65 -2.17 7.71
CA SER A 183 7.71 -1.27 8.38
C SER A 183 6.25 -1.66 8.12
N VAL A 184 5.88 -2.00 6.88
CA VAL A 184 4.50 -2.34 6.51
C VAL A 184 4.04 -3.67 7.07
N TYR A 185 4.91 -4.69 7.12
CA TYR A 185 4.53 -6.04 7.55
C TYR A 185 4.77 -6.30 9.04
N PHE A 186 5.79 -5.68 9.64
CA PHE A 186 6.23 -6.01 10.99
C PHE A 186 6.38 -4.80 11.92
N ASN A 187 6.17 -3.58 11.43
CA ASN A 187 6.43 -2.33 12.16
C ASN A 187 7.84 -2.26 12.77
N LYS A 188 8.84 -2.75 12.03
CA LYS A 188 10.24 -2.87 12.45
C LYS A 188 11.18 -2.21 11.46
N THR A 189 12.38 -1.82 11.94
CA THR A 189 13.50 -1.50 11.05
C THR A 189 14.14 -2.79 10.52
N LEU A 190 15.01 -2.70 9.52
CA LEU A 190 15.69 -3.88 8.97
C LEU A 190 16.52 -4.62 10.03
N ASN A 191 17.16 -3.88 10.95
CA ASN A 191 18.01 -4.44 12.00
C ASN A 191 17.23 -5.17 13.09
N ASP A 192 15.93 -4.87 13.25
CA ASP A 192 15.07 -5.47 14.28
C ASP A 192 14.35 -6.74 13.78
N LEU A 193 14.56 -7.12 12.52
CA LEU A 193 13.92 -8.29 11.94
C LEU A 193 14.59 -9.59 12.42
N SER A 194 13.76 -10.54 12.83
CA SER A 194 14.17 -11.92 13.04
C SER A 194 14.49 -12.62 11.71
N LEU A 195 15.25 -13.71 11.75
CA LEU A 195 15.58 -14.50 10.55
C LEU A 195 14.32 -15.01 9.83
N ALA A 196 13.26 -15.38 10.55
CA ALA A 196 12.00 -15.82 9.96
C ALA A 196 11.30 -14.68 9.19
N GLU A 197 11.33 -13.45 9.73
CA GLU A 197 10.79 -12.25 9.07
C GLU A 197 11.63 -11.87 7.84
N ILE A 198 12.97 -11.91 7.96
CA ILE A 198 13.91 -11.71 6.84
C ILE A 198 13.63 -12.69 5.71
N ALA A 199 13.56 -14.00 6.02
CA ALA A 199 13.30 -15.03 5.02
C ALA A 199 11.90 -14.91 4.40
N THR A 200 10.93 -14.41 5.17
CA THR A 200 9.60 -14.10 4.64
C THR A 200 9.69 -12.99 3.60
N LEU A 201 10.32 -11.86 3.93
CA LEU A 201 10.50 -10.74 3.00
C LEU A 201 11.29 -11.13 1.75
N ALA A 202 12.40 -11.86 1.91
CA ALA A 202 13.22 -12.35 0.80
C ALA A 202 12.47 -13.33 -0.12
N GLY A 203 11.39 -13.95 0.38
CA GLY A 203 10.54 -14.84 -0.39
C GLY A 203 9.52 -14.15 -1.30
N VAL A 204 9.10 -12.93 -0.94
CA VAL A 204 8.01 -12.19 -1.61
C VAL A 204 8.30 -11.84 -3.09
N PRO A 205 9.50 -11.37 -3.49
CA PRO A 205 9.76 -10.88 -4.84
C PRO A 205 9.34 -11.82 -5.98
N LYS A 206 9.50 -13.14 -5.81
CA LYS A 206 9.16 -14.14 -6.84
C LYS A 206 7.70 -14.06 -7.29
N ALA A 207 6.77 -13.76 -6.38
CA ALA A 207 5.36 -13.57 -6.71
C ALA A 207 4.67 -12.75 -5.61
N PRO A 208 4.78 -11.39 -5.63
CA PRO A 208 4.41 -10.55 -4.50
C PRO A 208 2.94 -10.62 -4.08
N SER A 209 2.03 -10.99 -4.99
CA SER A 209 0.61 -11.20 -4.70
C SER A 209 0.35 -12.58 -4.08
N ALA A 210 0.96 -13.63 -4.62
CA ALA A 210 0.74 -15.01 -4.17
C ALA A 210 1.57 -15.40 -2.94
N LYS A 211 2.66 -14.69 -2.68
CA LYS A 211 3.60 -14.89 -1.57
C LYS A 211 3.54 -13.76 -0.54
N ASN A 212 2.48 -12.97 -0.58
CA ASN A 212 2.24 -11.91 0.39
C ASN A 212 1.88 -12.50 1.75
N PRO A 213 2.56 -12.14 2.84
CA PRO A 213 2.28 -12.74 4.15
C PRO A 213 0.97 -12.25 4.79
N ILE A 214 0.34 -11.20 4.26
CA ILE A 214 -0.98 -10.71 4.70
C ILE A 214 -2.09 -11.38 3.90
N SER A 215 -2.04 -11.30 2.56
CA SER A 215 -3.13 -11.83 1.72
C SER A 215 -3.05 -13.33 1.47
N ASN A 216 -1.88 -13.96 1.65
CA ASN A 216 -1.71 -15.42 1.56
C ASN A 216 -0.63 -15.93 2.55
N PRO A 217 -0.95 -16.03 3.85
CA PRO A 217 -0.02 -16.47 4.89
C PRO A 217 0.59 -17.86 4.63
N ASP A 218 -0.19 -18.81 4.11
CA ASP A 218 0.28 -20.16 3.79
C ASP A 218 1.29 -20.14 2.64
N GLY A 219 0.98 -19.39 1.58
CA GLY A 219 1.87 -19.20 0.44
C GLY A 219 3.20 -18.57 0.84
N ALA A 220 3.14 -17.58 1.74
CA ALA A 220 4.32 -16.93 2.33
C ALA A 220 5.13 -17.89 3.20
N ARG A 221 4.49 -18.71 4.06
CA ARG A 221 5.15 -19.73 4.89
C ARG A 221 5.97 -20.71 4.06
N VAL A 222 5.36 -21.29 3.02
CA VAL A 222 6.05 -22.24 2.12
C VAL A 222 7.28 -21.58 1.47
N ARG A 223 7.16 -20.31 1.08
CA ARG A 223 8.26 -19.60 0.42
C ARG A 223 9.36 -19.17 1.39
N ARG A 224 9.01 -18.74 2.60
CA ARG A 224 9.96 -18.50 3.70
C ARG A 224 10.78 -19.76 3.98
N ASP A 225 10.12 -20.91 4.11
CA ASP A 225 10.80 -22.18 4.40
C ASP A 225 11.77 -22.59 3.27
N TYR A 226 11.41 -22.30 2.01
CA TYR A 226 12.32 -22.45 0.88
C TYR A 226 13.57 -21.57 1.02
N VAL A 227 13.42 -20.29 1.37
CA VAL A 227 14.56 -19.37 1.57
C VAL A 227 15.45 -19.87 2.71
N LEU A 228 14.88 -20.25 3.85
CA LEU A 228 15.61 -20.81 4.98
C LEU A 228 16.39 -22.08 4.59
N LYS A 229 15.77 -22.98 3.83
CA LYS A 229 16.43 -24.21 3.33
C LYS A 229 17.61 -23.88 2.43
N ARG A 230 17.49 -22.85 1.58
CA ARG A 230 18.57 -22.38 0.70
C ARG A 230 19.72 -21.76 1.49
N MET A 231 19.42 -20.87 2.44
CA MET A 231 20.42 -20.27 3.32
C MET A 231 21.21 -21.33 4.10
N ARG A 232 20.53 -22.38 4.59
CA ARG A 232 21.18 -23.51 5.23
C ARG A 232 22.08 -24.29 4.27
N ALA A 233 21.58 -24.62 3.07
CA ALA A 233 22.34 -25.37 2.08
C ALA A 233 23.61 -24.63 1.61
N LEU A 234 23.59 -23.29 1.65
CA LEU A 234 24.73 -22.42 1.37
C LEU A 234 25.55 -22.07 2.62
N GLN A 235 25.29 -22.74 3.75
CA GLN A 235 26.01 -22.57 5.03
C GLN A 235 25.98 -21.15 5.60
N HIS A 236 24.94 -20.36 5.27
CA HIS A 236 24.75 -19.03 5.87
C HIS A 236 24.12 -19.09 7.26
N ILE A 237 23.46 -20.21 7.59
CA ILE A 237 22.85 -20.49 8.90
C ILE A 237 23.09 -21.96 9.25
N SER A 238 23.16 -22.27 10.53
CA SER A 238 23.27 -23.64 11.05
C SER A 238 21.93 -24.37 11.06
N GLU A 239 21.95 -25.71 11.26
CA GLU A 239 20.75 -26.55 11.27
C GLU A 239 19.77 -26.16 12.39
N ASP A 240 20.29 -25.87 13.60
CA ASP A 240 19.51 -25.45 14.76
C ASP A 240 18.79 -24.12 14.50
N VAL A 241 19.50 -23.13 13.95
CA VAL A 241 18.93 -21.82 13.56
C VAL A 241 17.88 -21.99 12.46
N TYR A 242 18.13 -22.86 11.49
CA TYR A 242 17.17 -23.19 10.43
C TYR A 242 15.87 -23.77 11.00
N LEU A 243 15.95 -24.76 11.89
CA LEU A 243 14.78 -25.40 12.50
C LEU A 243 13.98 -24.41 13.37
N ALA A 244 14.68 -23.58 14.16
CA ALA A 244 14.05 -22.54 14.98
C ALA A 244 13.28 -21.52 14.12
N ALA A 245 13.91 -20.99 13.06
CA ALA A 245 13.28 -20.02 12.17
C ALA A 245 12.13 -20.62 11.34
N LYS A 246 12.24 -21.88 10.93
CA LYS A 246 11.18 -22.60 10.21
C LYS A 246 9.93 -22.79 11.06
N ASN A 247 10.10 -23.08 12.35
CA ASN A 247 8.98 -23.31 13.26
C ASN A 247 8.38 -22.02 13.84
N ALA A 248 8.96 -20.85 13.56
CA ALA A 248 8.41 -19.58 13.99
C ALA A 248 7.04 -19.29 13.32
N PRO A 249 6.09 -18.65 14.04
CA PRO A 249 4.81 -18.27 13.47
C PRO A 249 4.97 -17.17 12.40
N VAL A 250 4.00 -17.06 11.49
CA VAL A 250 3.91 -15.93 10.56
C VAL A 250 3.24 -14.77 11.28
N THR A 251 4.01 -13.74 11.64
CA THR A 251 3.57 -12.59 12.46
C THR A 251 3.21 -11.35 11.64
N ALA A 252 3.22 -11.45 10.31
CA ALA A 252 3.01 -10.29 9.44
C ALA A 252 1.57 -9.76 9.58
N ALA A 253 1.45 -8.46 9.79
CA ALA A 253 0.18 -7.74 9.83
C ALA A 253 0.30 -6.42 9.06
N GLN A 254 -0.83 -5.83 8.66
CA GLN A 254 -0.82 -4.57 7.92
C GLN A 254 -0.57 -3.40 8.89
N HIS A 255 0.65 -2.90 8.91
CA HIS A 255 1.04 -1.72 9.68
C HIS A 255 1.05 -0.50 8.75
N ILE A 256 -0.05 0.25 8.76
CA ILE A 256 -0.11 1.57 8.13
C ILE A 256 0.22 2.58 9.22
N ARG A 257 1.11 3.55 8.95
CA ARG A 257 1.25 4.71 9.85
C ARG A 257 -0.12 5.35 9.98
N PRO A 258 -0.74 5.31 11.16
CA PRO A 258 -2.09 5.85 11.31
C PRO A 258 -2.03 7.35 11.06
N VAL A 259 -3.07 7.89 10.41
CA VAL A 259 -3.30 9.33 10.45
C VAL A 259 -3.51 9.70 11.91
N GLU A 260 -2.65 10.56 12.43
CA GLU A 260 -2.66 10.97 13.82
C GLU A 260 -3.58 12.17 14.06
N THR A 261 -3.86 12.95 13.01
CA THR A 261 -4.76 14.09 13.07
C THR A 261 -5.60 14.18 11.81
N GLU A 262 -6.93 14.15 11.98
CA GLU A 262 -7.86 14.29 10.87
C GLU A 262 -7.95 15.77 10.41
N ALA A 263 -7.19 16.12 9.38
CA ALA A 263 -7.24 17.44 8.75
C ALA A 263 -7.30 17.33 7.21
N THR A 264 -8.17 16.46 6.69
CA THR A 264 -8.15 16.05 5.27
C THR A 264 -8.37 17.20 4.28
N TYR A 265 -9.18 18.20 4.64
CA TYR A 265 -9.33 19.42 3.84
C TYR A 265 -8.01 20.21 3.75
N VAL A 266 -7.26 20.31 4.85
CA VAL A 266 -5.95 20.95 4.89
C VAL A 266 -4.93 20.12 4.10
N ALA A 267 -4.96 18.79 4.25
CA ALA A 267 -4.10 17.91 3.48
C ALA A 267 -4.27 18.11 1.98
N GLU A 268 -5.51 18.26 1.50
CA GLU A 268 -5.81 18.51 0.09
C GLU A 268 -5.38 19.92 -0.36
N MET A 269 -5.51 20.93 0.51
CA MET A 269 -4.96 22.27 0.26
C MET A 269 -3.44 22.22 0.09
N VAL A 270 -2.74 21.54 1.01
CA VAL A 270 -1.27 21.35 0.93
C VAL A 270 -0.89 20.57 -0.31
N ARG A 271 -1.59 19.47 -0.62
CA ARG A 271 -1.35 18.69 -1.84
C ARG A 271 -1.46 19.55 -3.09
N SER A 272 -2.52 20.35 -3.17
CA SER A 272 -2.77 21.24 -4.31
C SER A 272 -1.67 22.31 -4.43
N TYR A 273 -1.32 22.96 -3.33
CA TYR A 273 -0.23 23.93 -3.26
C TYR A 273 1.10 23.33 -3.71
N MET A 274 1.44 22.13 -3.23
CA MET A 274 2.69 21.46 -3.58
C MET A 274 2.74 21.10 -5.06
N VAL A 275 1.63 20.64 -5.65
CA VAL A 275 1.57 20.34 -7.09
C VAL A 275 1.64 21.59 -7.93
N GLU A 276 1.02 22.68 -7.51
CA GLU A 276 1.06 23.96 -8.23
C GLU A 276 2.47 24.54 -8.26
N ASN A 277 3.20 24.49 -7.15
CA ASN A 277 4.52 25.13 -7.02
C ASN A 277 5.69 24.21 -7.42
N TYR A 278 5.57 22.89 -7.25
CA TYR A 278 6.66 21.92 -7.49
C TYR A 278 6.32 20.86 -8.56
N GLY A 279 5.15 20.96 -9.18
CA GLY A 279 4.67 20.01 -10.17
C GLY A 279 4.42 18.61 -9.60
N LYS A 280 4.31 17.61 -10.49
CA LYS A 280 4.10 16.20 -10.09
C LYS A 280 5.26 15.61 -9.27
N THR A 281 6.44 16.23 -9.33
CA THR A 281 7.61 15.79 -8.53
C THR A 281 7.38 15.94 -7.03
N ALA A 282 6.40 16.76 -6.62
CA ALA A 282 5.95 16.85 -5.24
C ALA A 282 5.65 15.48 -4.61
N TYR A 283 5.09 14.54 -5.38
CA TYR A 283 4.73 13.20 -4.89
C TYR A 283 5.91 12.24 -4.75
N THR A 284 7.09 12.61 -5.27
CA THR A 284 8.20 11.67 -5.41
C THR A 284 9.51 12.15 -4.79
N LYS A 285 9.61 13.43 -4.39
CA LYS A 285 10.84 13.99 -3.81
C LYS A 285 10.92 13.92 -2.27
N GLY A 286 9.96 13.28 -1.62
CA GLY A 286 10.00 13.06 -0.17
C GLY A 286 9.81 14.31 0.68
N TYR A 287 9.12 15.32 0.14
CA TYR A 287 8.82 16.54 0.88
C TYR A 287 8.09 16.24 2.19
N ARG A 288 8.52 16.90 3.26
CA ARG A 288 7.83 16.94 4.55
C ARG A 288 7.31 18.35 4.74
N VAL A 289 6.00 18.51 4.69
CA VAL A 289 5.34 19.81 4.83
C VAL A 289 4.76 19.91 6.23
N TYR A 290 5.23 20.89 6.99
CA TYR A 290 4.69 21.23 8.30
C TYR A 290 3.72 22.40 8.12
N THR A 291 2.48 22.20 8.57
CA THR A 291 1.41 23.20 8.50
C THR A 291 1.36 24.02 9.79
N THR A 292 0.58 25.10 9.81
CA THR A 292 0.27 25.84 11.03
C THR A 292 -0.80 25.18 11.90
N ILE A 293 -1.44 24.11 11.41
CA ILE A 293 -2.51 23.41 12.12
C ILE A 293 -1.97 22.84 13.44
N ASN A 294 -2.66 23.12 14.53
CA ASN A 294 -2.42 22.48 15.81
C ASN A 294 -3.37 21.27 15.97
N SER A 295 -2.84 20.10 16.32
CA SER A 295 -3.63 18.87 16.41
C SER A 295 -4.83 18.98 17.36
N ASN A 296 -4.64 19.56 18.55
CA ASN A 296 -5.71 19.72 19.56
C ASN A 296 -6.82 20.63 19.05
N ASN A 297 -6.46 21.77 18.43
CA ASN A 297 -7.42 22.71 17.86
C ASN A 297 -8.21 22.06 16.71
N GLN A 298 -7.52 21.30 15.85
CA GLN A 298 -8.16 20.59 14.75
C GLN A 298 -9.15 19.53 15.24
N THR A 299 -8.77 18.73 16.23
CA THR A 299 -9.66 17.73 16.85
C THR A 299 -10.87 18.40 17.49
N ALA A 300 -10.68 19.52 18.19
CA ALA A 300 -11.76 20.31 18.77
C ALA A 300 -12.70 20.88 17.69
N ALA A 301 -12.16 21.42 16.60
CA ALA A 301 -12.93 21.94 15.46
C ALA A 301 -13.77 20.86 14.79
N ASN A 302 -13.19 19.69 14.49
CA ASN A 302 -13.92 18.55 13.91
C ASN A 302 -15.08 18.13 14.82
N ARG A 303 -14.81 18.00 16.13
CA ARG A 303 -15.83 17.63 17.12
C ARG A 303 -16.94 18.67 17.22
N ALA A 304 -16.58 19.96 17.28
CA ALA A 304 -17.54 21.06 17.39
C ALA A 304 -18.45 21.14 16.17
N LEU A 305 -17.88 21.08 14.96
CA LEU A 305 -18.65 21.10 13.72
C LEU A 305 -19.62 19.91 13.65
N ARG A 306 -19.12 18.69 13.85
CA ARG A 306 -19.94 17.47 13.78
C ARG A 306 -21.06 17.47 14.81
N ARG A 307 -20.74 17.84 16.06
CA ARG A 307 -21.74 17.94 17.12
C ARG A 307 -22.81 18.97 16.78
N GLY A 308 -22.42 20.13 16.25
CA GLY A 308 -23.35 21.18 15.84
C GLY A 308 -24.28 20.74 14.72
N LEU A 309 -23.74 20.10 13.68
CA LEU A 309 -24.51 19.60 12.54
C LEU A 309 -25.46 18.46 12.94
N ILE A 310 -24.99 17.49 13.75
CA ILE A 310 -25.84 16.41 14.27
C ILE A 310 -26.95 16.99 15.15
N ALA A 311 -26.63 17.92 16.05
CA ALA A 311 -27.63 18.55 16.91
C ALA A 311 -28.67 19.33 16.09
N TYR A 312 -28.26 20.00 15.01
CA TYR A 312 -29.19 20.64 14.08
C TYR A 312 -30.09 19.61 13.40
N ASP A 313 -29.51 18.57 12.82
CA ASP A 313 -30.24 17.51 12.11
C ASP A 313 -31.29 16.85 13.00
N GLN A 314 -30.92 16.55 14.25
CA GLN A 314 -31.82 15.96 15.24
C GLN A 314 -33.04 16.82 15.59
N ARG A 315 -32.94 18.16 15.45
CA ARG A 315 -34.09 19.06 15.65
C ARG A 315 -35.05 19.08 14.46
N HIS A 316 -34.69 18.47 13.34
CA HIS A 316 -35.50 18.43 12.11
C HIS A 316 -36.10 17.04 11.85
N GLY A 317 -36.11 16.18 12.86
CA GLY A 317 -36.79 14.88 12.84
C GLY A 317 -35.97 13.75 12.23
N PHE A 318 -36.42 12.53 12.51
CA PHE A 318 -35.82 11.31 11.99
C PHE A 318 -36.34 10.97 10.60
N ARG A 319 -35.42 10.69 9.66
CA ARG A 319 -35.74 10.39 8.26
C ARG A 319 -35.87 8.90 7.93
N GLY A 320 -35.77 8.03 8.93
CA GLY A 320 -35.80 6.57 8.73
C GLY A 320 -34.42 5.93 8.55
N PRO A 321 -34.37 4.60 8.37
CA PRO A 321 -33.14 3.86 8.13
C PRO A 321 -32.54 4.17 6.76
N VAL A 322 -31.23 3.96 6.61
CA VAL A 322 -30.48 4.23 5.37
C VAL A 322 -30.45 3.04 4.41
N GLY A 323 -30.95 1.89 4.83
CA GLY A 323 -30.97 0.66 4.06
C GLY A 323 -31.67 -0.46 4.81
N PHE A 324 -31.72 -1.62 4.19
CA PHE A 324 -32.29 -2.84 4.76
C PHE A 324 -31.46 -4.04 4.32
N LEU A 325 -31.11 -4.90 5.26
CA LEU A 325 -30.41 -6.17 5.05
C LEU A 325 -31.34 -7.29 5.51
N ASP A 326 -31.75 -8.12 4.56
CA ASP A 326 -32.60 -9.28 4.83
C ASP A 326 -31.78 -10.40 5.48
N PRO A 327 -32.04 -10.75 6.75
CA PRO A 327 -31.31 -11.80 7.45
C PRO A 327 -31.62 -13.21 6.92
N ASP A 328 -32.75 -13.38 6.21
CA ASP A 328 -33.26 -14.69 5.78
C ASP A 328 -33.03 -14.95 4.27
N ALA A 329 -32.39 -14.03 3.56
CA ALA A 329 -32.15 -14.15 2.13
C ALA A 329 -31.15 -15.28 1.80
N GLU A 330 -31.56 -16.22 0.93
CA GLU A 330 -30.70 -17.29 0.43
C GLU A 330 -29.44 -16.73 -0.26
N GLY A 331 -28.26 -17.20 0.18
CA GLY A 331 -26.97 -16.77 -0.36
C GLY A 331 -26.50 -15.39 0.14
N SER A 332 -27.18 -14.78 1.11
CA SER A 332 -26.74 -13.54 1.74
C SER A 332 -25.43 -13.73 2.51
N LEU A 333 -24.55 -12.73 2.42
CA LEU A 333 -23.40 -12.63 3.31
C LEU A 333 -23.90 -12.38 4.74
N SER A 334 -23.13 -12.80 5.75
CA SER A 334 -23.47 -12.51 7.15
C SER A 334 -23.77 -11.01 7.33
N PRO A 335 -24.69 -10.60 8.24
CA PRO A 335 -25.01 -9.19 8.43
C PRO A 335 -23.78 -8.29 8.65
N VAL A 336 -22.74 -8.82 9.32
CA VAL A 336 -21.44 -8.14 9.51
C VAL A 336 -20.70 -7.94 8.19
N ALA A 337 -20.66 -8.95 7.33
CA ALA A 337 -20.02 -8.87 6.02
C ALA A 337 -20.80 -7.94 5.08
N SER A 338 -22.14 -7.96 5.13
CA SER A 338 -23.01 -7.04 4.40
C SER A 338 -22.87 -5.60 4.88
N LEU A 339 -22.60 -5.36 6.17
CA LEU A 339 -22.35 -4.03 6.73
C LEU A 339 -21.07 -3.38 6.18
N GLN A 340 -20.11 -4.14 5.66
CA GLN A 340 -18.86 -3.60 5.12
C GLN A 340 -19.05 -2.67 3.91
N GLN A 341 -20.21 -2.74 3.23
CA GLN A 341 -20.54 -1.82 2.14
C GLN A 341 -20.89 -0.41 2.61
N TYR A 342 -21.26 -0.25 3.90
CA TYR A 342 -21.56 1.05 4.49
C TYR A 342 -20.29 1.61 5.14
N ALA A 343 -19.85 2.78 4.68
CA ALA A 343 -18.69 3.44 5.26
C ALA A 343 -19.06 4.13 6.60
N SER A 344 -18.10 4.19 7.53
CA SER A 344 -18.22 5.11 8.66
C SER A 344 -18.05 6.54 8.17
N ILE A 345 -18.92 7.46 8.60
CA ILE A 345 -18.99 8.83 8.08
C ILE A 345 -18.99 9.81 9.25
N GLY A 346 -18.00 10.70 9.30
CA GLY A 346 -17.93 11.73 10.33
C GLY A 346 -17.90 11.18 11.77
N GLY A 347 -17.37 9.98 11.97
CA GLY A 347 -17.37 9.26 13.25
C GLY A 347 -18.66 8.50 13.57
N LEU A 348 -19.67 8.54 12.69
CA LEU A 348 -20.86 7.70 12.79
C LEU A 348 -20.55 6.31 12.23
N GLN A 349 -20.96 5.28 12.95
CA GLN A 349 -20.78 3.88 12.56
C GLN A 349 -22.08 3.33 11.99
N PRO A 350 -22.05 2.58 10.87
CA PRO A 350 -23.21 1.86 10.40
C PRO A 350 -23.48 0.66 11.31
N ALA A 351 -24.75 0.36 11.53
CA ALA A 351 -25.19 -0.78 12.32
C ALA A 351 -26.49 -1.35 11.75
N VAL A 352 -26.70 -2.65 11.92
CA VAL A 352 -27.97 -3.32 11.57
C VAL A 352 -28.80 -3.48 12.82
N VAL A 353 -30.06 -3.11 12.76
CA VAL A 353 -31.03 -3.38 13.81
C VAL A 353 -31.26 -4.89 13.91
N SER A 354 -30.90 -5.50 15.04
CA SER A 354 -31.16 -6.92 15.31
C SER A 354 -32.48 -7.12 16.05
N GLU A 355 -32.79 -6.22 16.99
CA GLU A 355 -34.03 -6.30 17.78
C GLU A 355 -34.55 -4.89 18.11
N VAL A 356 -35.87 -4.74 18.12
CA VAL A 356 -36.55 -3.49 18.48
C VAL A 356 -37.57 -3.76 19.58
N SER A 357 -37.37 -3.16 20.75
CA SER A 357 -38.33 -3.20 21.86
C SER A 357 -38.77 -1.79 22.28
N SER A 358 -39.61 -1.69 23.32
CA SER A 358 -40.00 -0.41 23.92
C SER A 358 -38.86 0.28 24.66
N ASP A 359 -37.91 -0.50 25.20
CA ASP A 359 -36.94 -0.06 26.20
C ASP A 359 -35.49 -0.16 25.71
N SER A 360 -35.23 -0.91 24.64
CA SER A 360 -33.93 -0.98 23.97
C SER A 360 -34.07 -1.22 22.46
N ILE A 361 -33.05 -0.81 21.72
CA ILE A 361 -32.81 -1.25 20.35
C ILE A 361 -31.43 -1.85 20.32
N ASP A 362 -31.37 -3.11 19.93
CA ASP A 362 -30.11 -3.82 19.81
C ASP A 362 -29.66 -3.70 18.36
N VAL A 363 -28.42 -3.24 18.19
CA VAL A 363 -27.81 -3.05 16.87
C VAL A 363 -26.51 -3.83 16.79
N LEU A 364 -26.35 -4.57 15.70
CA LEU A 364 -25.11 -5.26 15.36
C LEU A 364 -24.17 -4.30 14.64
N LEU A 365 -22.98 -4.10 15.20
CA LEU A 365 -21.92 -3.27 14.63
C LEU A 365 -21.11 -4.06 13.59
N SER A 366 -20.34 -3.32 12.76
CA SER A 366 -19.41 -3.93 11.80
C SER A 366 -18.27 -4.74 12.45
N SER A 367 -18.03 -4.56 13.76
CA SER A 367 -17.10 -5.40 14.53
C SER A 367 -17.67 -6.79 14.86
N GLY A 368 -18.98 -6.97 14.72
CA GLY A 368 -19.71 -8.14 15.23
C GLY A 368 -20.24 -7.99 16.66
N ASP A 369 -19.89 -6.89 17.34
CA ASP A 369 -20.43 -6.60 18.67
C ASP A 369 -21.88 -6.11 18.58
N ILE A 370 -22.69 -6.45 19.58
CA ILE A 370 -24.02 -5.89 19.75
C ILE A 370 -23.92 -4.68 20.68
N ALA A 371 -24.43 -3.55 20.22
CA ALA A 371 -24.58 -2.34 21.02
C ALA A 371 -26.05 -2.07 21.30
N GLN A 372 -26.34 -1.63 22.53
CA GLN A 372 -27.68 -1.24 22.92
C GLN A 372 -27.84 0.28 22.83
N ILE A 373 -28.94 0.68 22.21
CA ILE A 373 -29.46 2.03 22.28
C ILE A 373 -30.58 2.00 23.32
N TYR A 374 -30.63 3.01 24.19
CA TYR A 374 -31.73 3.20 25.16
C TYR A 374 -32.58 4.41 24.78
N PRO A 375 -33.74 4.67 25.42
CA PRO A 375 -34.63 5.77 25.05
C PRO A 375 -33.95 7.12 24.91
N ALA A 376 -32.97 7.43 25.77
CA ALA A 376 -32.20 8.68 25.66
C ALA A 376 -31.41 8.81 24.34
N GLY A 377 -31.06 7.70 23.69
CA GLY A 377 -30.32 7.61 22.43
C GLY A 377 -31.18 7.80 21.17
N TRP A 378 -32.52 7.67 21.25
CA TRP A 378 -33.44 7.94 20.13
C TRP A 378 -34.57 8.91 20.48
N LYS A 379 -34.65 9.46 21.70
CA LYS A 379 -35.73 10.39 22.11
C LYS A 379 -35.92 11.56 21.15
N TRP A 380 -34.84 11.99 20.50
CA TRP A 380 -34.84 13.08 19.53
C TRP A 380 -35.66 12.78 18.26
N THR A 381 -35.96 11.51 17.95
CA THR A 381 -36.77 11.16 16.78
C THR A 381 -38.21 11.64 16.92
N THR A 382 -38.67 11.92 18.15
CA THR A 382 -40.04 12.32 18.51
C THR A 382 -41.15 11.33 18.09
N ARG A 383 -40.77 10.15 17.59
CA ARG A 383 -41.67 9.11 17.08
C ARG A 383 -41.54 7.83 17.92
N ARG A 384 -42.55 6.97 17.85
CA ARG A 384 -42.48 5.63 18.44
C ARG A 384 -41.48 4.81 17.63
N ILE A 385 -40.30 4.56 18.18
CA ILE A 385 -39.21 3.96 17.40
C ILE A 385 -39.55 2.56 16.86
N SER A 386 -40.39 1.81 17.58
CA SER A 386 -40.89 0.49 17.16
C SER A 386 -41.81 0.52 15.93
N SER A 387 -42.25 1.70 15.47
CA SER A 387 -42.97 1.85 14.19
C SER A 387 -42.07 2.39 13.07
N GLU A 388 -40.87 2.85 13.40
CA GLU A 388 -39.94 3.48 12.44
C GLU A 388 -38.77 2.55 12.07
N LEU A 389 -38.44 1.60 12.95
CA LEU A 389 -37.37 0.64 12.76
C LEU A 389 -37.89 -0.79 12.92
N ARG A 390 -37.31 -1.69 12.14
CA ARG A 390 -37.52 -3.15 12.21
C ARG A 390 -36.18 -3.88 12.09
N THR A 391 -36.17 -5.15 12.49
CA THR A 391 -35.01 -6.03 12.31
C THR A 391 -34.59 -6.04 10.84
N GLY A 392 -33.27 -5.94 10.60
CA GLY A 392 -32.67 -5.83 9.27
C GLY A 392 -32.43 -4.40 8.80
N ASP A 393 -33.06 -3.38 9.41
CA ASP A 393 -32.81 -1.99 9.03
C ASP A 393 -31.37 -1.56 9.30
N VAL A 394 -30.78 -0.82 8.37
CA VAL A 394 -29.44 -0.23 8.53
C VAL A 394 -29.58 1.19 9.03
N VAL A 395 -28.91 1.50 10.12
CA VAL A 395 -28.90 2.82 10.77
C VAL A 395 -27.47 3.29 11.02
N TYR A 396 -27.31 4.58 11.31
CA TYR A 396 -26.05 5.10 11.84
C TYR A 396 -26.16 5.29 13.34
N VAL A 397 -25.08 4.96 14.04
CA VAL A 397 -24.97 5.18 15.49
C VAL A 397 -23.74 6.03 15.81
N ASN A 398 -23.89 6.86 16.82
CA ASN A 398 -22.80 7.57 17.45
C ASN A 398 -22.47 6.87 18.77
N MET A 399 -21.26 6.33 18.86
CA MET A 399 -20.80 5.66 20.08
C MET A 399 -20.35 6.70 21.11
N LYS A 400 -21.08 6.78 22.23
CA LYS A 400 -20.60 7.44 23.45
C LYS A 400 -20.10 6.37 24.40
N THR A 401 -19.18 6.70 25.31
CA THR A 401 -18.59 5.76 26.28
C THR A 401 -19.64 4.83 26.88
N GLY A 402 -19.64 3.56 26.44
CA GLY A 402 -20.53 2.49 26.91
C GLY A 402 -21.97 2.49 26.38
N THR A 403 -22.41 3.47 25.57
CA THR A 403 -23.80 3.54 25.07
C THR A 403 -23.86 4.04 23.62
N ALA A 404 -24.66 3.37 22.79
CA ALA A 404 -24.92 3.82 21.43
C ALA A 404 -26.06 4.84 21.40
N GLN A 405 -26.00 5.79 20.47
CA GLN A 405 -27.09 6.73 20.18
C GLN A 405 -27.44 6.67 18.71
N LEU A 406 -28.74 6.66 18.39
CA LEU A 406 -29.21 6.75 17.02
C LEU A 406 -28.80 8.12 16.45
N ALA A 407 -28.21 8.09 15.25
CA ALA A 407 -27.76 9.27 14.55
C ALA A 407 -28.09 9.16 13.06
N GLN A 408 -28.11 10.30 12.38
CA GLN A 408 -28.20 10.36 10.93
C GLN A 408 -27.08 11.24 10.40
N ILE A 409 -26.66 10.97 9.17
CA ILE A 409 -25.75 11.83 8.44
C ILE A 409 -26.49 13.16 8.21
N PRO A 410 -25.97 14.29 8.70
CA PRO A 410 -26.64 15.57 8.53
C PRO A 410 -26.77 15.96 7.06
N GLU A 411 -27.98 16.35 6.63
CA GLU A 411 -28.19 16.90 5.27
C GLU A 411 -27.58 18.30 5.14
N VAL A 412 -27.66 19.07 6.23
CA VAL A 412 -26.98 20.37 6.33
C VAL A 412 -25.47 20.20 6.47
N GLN A 413 -24.76 21.23 6.04
CA GLN A 413 -23.30 21.27 6.09
C GLN A 413 -22.84 22.57 6.73
N GLY A 414 -21.61 22.57 7.22
CA GLY A 414 -20.99 23.74 7.82
C GLY A 414 -19.49 23.72 7.61
N ALA A 415 -18.84 24.76 8.10
CA ALA A 415 -17.40 24.90 8.11
C ALA A 415 -16.96 25.60 9.40
N ILE A 416 -15.75 25.29 9.85
CA ILE A 416 -15.06 26.01 10.93
C ILE A 416 -13.68 26.38 10.42
N VAL A 417 -13.31 27.63 10.67
CA VAL A 417 -11.96 28.17 10.45
C VAL A 417 -11.54 28.87 11.73
N SER A 418 -10.33 28.57 12.20
CA SER A 418 -9.71 29.26 13.33
C SER A 418 -8.35 29.76 12.89
N LEU A 419 -8.08 31.04 13.17
CA LEU A 419 -6.89 31.77 12.79
C LEU A 419 -6.24 32.38 14.03
N ASP A 420 -4.92 32.48 14.03
CA ASP A 420 -4.19 33.32 14.97
C ASP A 420 -4.36 34.79 14.56
N PRO A 421 -4.83 35.68 15.45
CA PRO A 421 -5.07 37.08 15.13
C PRO A 421 -3.77 37.89 14.95
N THR A 422 -2.62 37.37 15.37
CA THR A 422 -1.34 38.10 15.34
C THR A 422 -0.64 38.00 13.99
N ASP A 423 -0.69 36.83 13.34
CA ASP A 423 0.01 36.56 12.08
C ASP A 423 -0.87 35.93 10.99
N GLY A 424 -2.13 35.63 11.30
CA GLY A 424 -3.06 34.99 10.37
C GLY A 424 -2.84 33.48 10.19
N ALA A 425 -2.01 32.84 11.02
CA ALA A 425 -1.75 31.40 10.94
C ALA A 425 -3.04 30.58 11.11
N LEU A 426 -3.25 29.61 10.21
CA LEU A 426 -4.39 28.71 10.29
C LEU A 426 -4.18 27.70 11.43
N LEU A 427 -5.01 27.79 12.48
CA LEU A 427 -4.91 26.93 13.67
C LEU A 427 -5.74 25.64 13.52
N ALA A 428 -6.90 25.74 12.87
CA ALA A 428 -7.78 24.62 12.55
C ALA A 428 -8.67 24.97 11.35
N LEU A 429 -8.96 23.97 10.51
CA LEU A 429 -9.90 24.13 9.39
C LEU A 429 -10.65 22.83 9.11
N THR A 430 -11.97 22.93 9.02
CA THR A 430 -12.82 21.85 8.49
C THR A 430 -13.90 22.44 7.58
N GLY A 431 -14.01 21.86 6.38
CA GLY A 431 -14.88 22.35 5.31
C GLY A 431 -16.20 21.59 5.14
N GLY A 432 -16.52 20.67 6.06
CA GLY A 432 -17.71 19.83 5.98
C GLY A 432 -17.79 18.79 7.09
N PHE A 433 -18.90 18.05 7.13
CA PHE A 433 -19.12 16.99 8.12
C PHE A 433 -18.10 15.85 8.01
N ASP A 434 -17.82 15.46 6.76
CA ASP A 434 -16.92 14.38 6.41
C ASP A 434 -16.33 14.62 5.00
N PHE A 435 -15.02 14.49 4.88
CA PHE A 435 -14.32 14.78 3.63
C PHE A 435 -14.59 13.75 2.53
N TYR A 436 -14.74 12.47 2.88
CA TYR A 436 -14.86 11.38 1.92
C TYR A 436 -16.24 11.38 1.24
N THR A 437 -17.27 11.81 1.96
CA THR A 437 -18.61 12.06 1.39
C THR A 437 -18.72 13.40 0.68
N GLY A 438 -17.95 14.42 1.09
CA GLY A 438 -18.01 15.76 0.50
C GLY A 438 -16.66 16.47 0.44
N LYS A 439 -15.96 16.35 -0.70
CA LYS A 439 -14.63 16.96 -0.92
C LYS A 439 -14.65 18.48 -1.09
N PHE A 440 -15.80 19.09 -1.35
CA PHE A 440 -15.94 20.54 -1.52
C PHE A 440 -15.61 21.25 -0.20
N ASN A 441 -14.58 22.09 -0.20
CA ASN A 441 -14.09 22.75 1.00
C ASN A 441 -14.90 24.02 1.26
N ARG A 442 -15.94 23.93 2.09
CA ARG A 442 -16.83 25.07 2.37
C ARG A 442 -16.13 26.20 3.12
N ALA A 443 -15.02 25.93 3.81
CA ALA A 443 -14.27 26.96 4.51
C ALA A 443 -13.62 27.98 3.57
N THR A 444 -13.21 27.53 2.37
CA THR A 444 -12.46 28.37 1.42
C THR A 444 -13.17 28.61 0.10
N GLN A 445 -14.13 27.76 -0.27
CA GLN A 445 -14.77 27.77 -1.59
C GLN A 445 -16.25 28.21 -1.53
N ALA A 446 -16.93 28.09 -0.38
CA ALA A 446 -18.35 28.43 -0.29
C ALA A 446 -18.56 29.94 -0.11
N ARG A 447 -19.05 30.62 -1.14
CA ARG A 447 -19.53 32.00 -1.03
C ARG A 447 -20.96 32.01 -0.52
N ARG A 448 -21.19 32.63 0.64
CA ARG A 448 -22.51 32.75 1.30
C ARG A 448 -22.78 34.20 1.69
N GLN A 449 -24.05 34.56 1.79
CA GLN A 449 -24.45 35.88 2.29
C GLN A 449 -23.97 36.00 3.75
N PRO A 450 -23.22 37.06 4.12
CA PRO A 450 -22.69 37.22 5.47
C PRO A 450 -23.75 37.59 6.51
N GLY A 451 -24.92 38.07 6.07
CA GLY A 451 -25.99 38.52 6.96
C GLY A 451 -25.50 39.64 7.90
N SER A 452 -25.89 39.58 9.18
CA SER A 452 -25.48 40.59 10.16
C SER A 452 -23.99 40.57 10.52
N ASN A 453 -23.22 39.56 10.10
CA ASN A 453 -21.78 39.49 10.40
C ASN A 453 -20.97 40.55 9.65
N ILE A 454 -21.53 41.21 8.64
CA ILE A 454 -20.84 42.28 7.91
C ILE A 454 -20.81 43.60 8.68
N LYS A 455 -21.71 43.80 9.66
CA LYS A 455 -21.92 45.10 10.34
C LYS A 455 -20.66 45.75 10.97
N PRO A 456 -19.65 45.01 11.45
CA PRO A 456 -18.44 45.62 12.00
C PRO A 456 -17.48 46.25 10.97
N PHE A 457 -17.69 46.02 9.67
CA PHE A 457 -16.89 46.57 8.57
C PHE A 457 -17.69 47.65 7.85
#